data_AF-A0A2P2KYE1-F1
#
_entry.id   AF-A0A2P2KYE1-F1
#
_cell.length_a   1.000
_cell.length_b   1.000
_cell.length_c   1.000
_cell.angle_alpha   90.00
_cell.angle_beta   90.00
_cell.angle_gamma   90.00
#
_symmetry.space_group_name_H-M   'P 1'
#
loop_
_entity.id
_entity.type
_entity.pdbx_description
1 polymer ?
#
loop_
_entity_poly.entity_id
_entity_poly.type
_entity_poly.pdbx_seq_one_letter_code
_entity_poly.pdbx_strand_id
1 'polypeptide(L)'
;MDREILAIHKGENCPQRIVTCEFCEFPLPAVDLAEHQEVCGNRTELCHMCNRYIRLRERYNHETRCTGMVDNSVGSSRDVRPAESAQGPQGRQPPEFPRKRLLFTIAITGIAVILGSLLFQRKSETTQVH
;
A
#
# COMPACT_ATOMS: atom_id res chain seq x y z
N MET A 1 26.44 -2.97 -28.91
CA MET A 1 25.20 -3.33 -28.22
C MET A 1 24.15 -2.32 -28.61
N ASP A 2 23.14 -2.75 -29.36
CA ASP A 2 22.19 -1.85 -30.00
C ASP A 2 21.25 -1.19 -29.00
N ARG A 3 21.01 0.11 -29.18
CA ARG A 3 20.21 0.95 -28.27
C ARG A 3 18.77 0.44 -28.10
N GLU A 4 18.23 -0.22 -29.12
CA GLU A 4 16.91 -0.85 -29.13
C GLU A 4 16.83 -2.03 -28.14
N ILE A 5 17.85 -2.87 -28.09
CA ILE A 5 17.94 -4.00 -27.15
C ILE A 5 17.93 -3.49 -25.71
N LEU A 6 18.63 -2.39 -25.43
CA LEU A 6 18.64 -1.77 -24.11
C LEU A 6 17.27 -1.18 -23.71
N ALA A 7 16.55 -0.61 -24.67
CA ALA A 7 15.21 -0.07 -24.43
C ALA A 7 14.22 -1.19 -24.07
N ILE A 8 14.21 -2.29 -24.84
CA ILE A 8 13.38 -3.47 -24.57
C ILE A 8 13.73 -4.09 -23.22
N HIS A 9 15.04 -4.18 -22.89
CA HIS A 9 15.44 -4.68 -21.59
C HIS A 9 14.86 -3.82 -20.47
N LYS A 10 15.06 -2.50 -20.50
CA LYS A 10 14.58 -1.59 -19.45
C LYS A 10 13.07 -1.59 -19.32
N GLY A 11 12.34 -1.68 -20.44
CA GLY A 11 10.88 -1.64 -20.46
C GLY A 11 10.23 -2.94 -19.99
N GLU A 12 10.75 -4.10 -20.41
CA GLU A 12 10.01 -5.36 -20.29
C GLU A 12 10.75 -6.43 -19.51
N ASN A 13 12.08 -6.51 -19.65
CA ASN A 13 12.85 -7.66 -19.13
C ASN A 13 13.60 -7.35 -17.83
N CYS A 14 13.80 -6.08 -17.50
CA CYS A 14 14.58 -5.69 -16.34
C CYS A 14 13.84 -6.13 -15.06
N PRO A 15 14.44 -6.98 -14.21
CA PRO A 15 13.81 -7.45 -12.97
C PRO A 15 13.65 -6.31 -11.95
N GLN A 16 14.44 -5.25 -12.09
CA GLN A 16 14.39 -4.05 -11.25
C GLN A 16 13.45 -2.97 -11.80
N ARG A 17 12.76 -3.21 -12.93
CA ARG A 17 11.76 -2.25 -13.41
C ARG A 17 10.63 -2.14 -12.39
N ILE A 18 10.10 -0.93 -12.24
CA ILE A 18 8.99 -0.67 -11.33
C ILE A 18 7.69 -1.07 -12.01
N VAL A 19 6.92 -1.93 -11.34
CA VAL A 19 5.58 -2.37 -11.73
C VAL A 19 4.64 -2.15 -10.55
N THR A 20 3.34 -2.12 -10.80
CA THR A 20 2.33 -1.91 -9.76
C THR A 20 1.60 -3.20 -9.45
N CYS A 21 1.38 -3.49 -8.17
CA CYS A 21 0.54 -4.60 -7.74
C CYS A 21 -0.91 -4.41 -8.22
N GLU A 22 -1.51 -5.43 -8.83
CA GLU A 22 -2.89 -5.36 -9.34
C GLU A 22 -3.96 -5.25 -8.23
N PHE A 23 -3.62 -5.62 -6.99
CA PHE A 23 -4.56 -5.64 -5.87
C PHE A 23 -4.55 -4.36 -5.04
N CYS A 24 -3.41 -3.69 -4.92
CA CYS A 24 -3.23 -2.53 -4.04
C CYS A 24 -2.50 -1.34 -4.67
N GLU A 25 -2.17 -1.44 -5.97
CA GLU A 25 -1.53 -0.39 -6.76
C GLU A 25 -0.15 0.07 -6.24
N PHE A 26 0.42 -0.66 -5.26
CA PHE A 26 1.73 -0.33 -4.71
C PHE A 26 2.82 -0.55 -5.78
N PRO A 27 3.70 0.44 -6.01
CA PRO A 27 4.82 0.32 -6.94
C PRO A 27 5.98 -0.44 -6.30
N LEU A 28 6.48 -1.47 -6.97
CA LEU A 28 7.60 -2.29 -6.51
C LEU A 28 8.42 -2.87 -7.68
N PRO A 29 9.66 -3.35 -7.43
CA PRO A 29 10.44 -4.06 -8.44
C PRO A 29 9.70 -5.30 -8.96
N ALA A 30 9.81 -5.57 -10.26
CA ALA A 30 9.17 -6.73 -10.88
C ALA A 30 9.60 -8.08 -10.27
N VAL A 31 10.82 -8.17 -9.75
CA VAL A 31 11.31 -9.36 -9.03
C VAL A 31 10.52 -9.68 -7.76
N ASP A 32 9.99 -8.67 -7.08
CA ASP A 32 9.29 -8.82 -5.80
C ASP A 32 7.76 -8.94 -5.99
N LEU A 33 7.26 -8.72 -7.21
CA LEU A 33 5.83 -8.63 -7.50
C LEU A 33 5.06 -9.90 -7.13
N ALA A 34 5.59 -11.08 -7.49
CA ALA A 34 4.91 -12.35 -7.27
C ALA A 34 4.74 -12.67 -5.78
N GLU A 35 5.82 -12.57 -4.99
CA GLU A 35 5.78 -12.78 -3.54
C GLU A 35 4.82 -11.80 -2.86
N HIS A 36 4.87 -10.53 -3.28
CA HIS A 36 3.95 -9.53 -2.80
C HIS A 36 2.49 -9.87 -3.14
N GLN A 37 2.18 -10.30 -4.37
CA GLN A 37 0.82 -10.64 -4.80
C GLN A 37 0.25 -11.85 -4.07
N GLU A 38 1.07 -12.82 -3.68
CA GLU A 38 0.63 -13.97 -2.88
C GLU A 38 0.12 -13.54 -1.50
N VAL A 39 0.80 -12.60 -0.84
CA VAL A 39 0.34 -12.07 0.45
C VAL A 39 -0.78 -11.05 0.27
N CYS A 40 -0.60 -10.11 -0.66
CA CYS A 40 -1.51 -8.99 -0.88
C CYS A 40 -2.88 -9.47 -1.38
N GLY A 41 -2.92 -10.41 -2.33
CA GLY A 41 -4.16 -10.96 -2.88
C GLY A 41 -5.02 -11.69 -1.85
N ASN A 42 -4.41 -12.22 -0.79
CA ASN A 42 -5.09 -12.90 0.32
C ASN A 42 -5.64 -11.94 1.38
N ARG A 43 -5.25 -10.66 1.35
CA ARG A 43 -5.88 -9.65 2.22
C ARG A 43 -7.37 -9.56 1.90
N THR A 44 -8.17 -9.34 2.93
CA THR A 44 -9.62 -9.19 2.79
C THR A 44 -10.06 -7.74 3.01
N GLU A 45 -11.12 -7.35 2.32
CA GLU A 45 -11.85 -6.10 2.52
C GLU A 45 -13.34 -6.38 2.73
N LEU A 46 -14.01 -5.49 3.43
CA LEU A 46 -15.44 -5.60 3.68
C LEU A 46 -16.22 -5.11 2.46
N CYS A 47 -17.05 -5.96 1.86
CA CYS A 47 -18.03 -5.53 0.89
C CYS A 47 -19.17 -4.81 1.60
N HIS A 48 -19.37 -3.52 1.33
CA HIS A 48 -20.43 -2.72 1.96
C HIS A 48 -21.86 -3.09 1.51
N MET A 49 -22.01 -3.81 0.40
CA MET A 49 -23.32 -4.22 -0.09
C MET A 49 -23.85 -5.46 0.62
N CYS A 50 -23.02 -6.50 0.78
CA CYS A 50 -23.43 -7.77 1.39
C CYS A 50 -22.81 -8.02 2.78
N ASN A 51 -22.01 -7.07 3.28
CA ASN A 51 -21.30 -7.12 4.56
C ASN A 51 -20.39 -8.35 4.77
N ARG A 52 -19.92 -8.97 3.68
CA ARG A 52 -18.97 -10.09 3.71
C ARG A 52 -17.54 -9.59 3.49
N TYR A 53 -16.59 -10.20 4.19
CA TYR A 53 -15.17 -10.04 3.89
C TYR A 53 -14.82 -10.83 2.64
N ILE A 54 -14.25 -10.15 1.65
CA ILE A 54 -13.85 -10.73 0.36
C ILE A 54 -12.35 -10.56 0.17
N ARG A 55 -11.68 -11.56 -0.39
CA ARG A 55 -10.25 -11.46 -0.71
C ARG A 55 -10.05 -10.49 -1.88
N LEU A 56 -8.93 -9.77 -1.89
CA LEU A 56 -8.62 -8.82 -2.97
C LEU A 56 -8.59 -9.50 -4.34
N ARG A 57 -8.00 -10.69 -4.43
CA ARG A 57 -7.98 -11.49 -5.68
C ARG A 57 -9.37 -11.90 -6.17
N GLU A 58 -10.35 -11.98 -5.29
CA GLU A 58 -11.72 -12.40 -5.60
C GLU A 58 -12.67 -11.21 -5.84
N ARG A 59 -12.18 -9.96 -5.66
CA ARG A 59 -13.02 -8.75 -5.70
C ARG A 59 -13.84 -8.63 -6.98
N TYR A 60 -13.22 -8.79 -8.14
CA TYR A 60 -13.90 -8.67 -9.43
C TYR A 60 -15.02 -9.72 -9.60
N ASN A 61 -14.73 -10.97 -9.23
CA ASN A 61 -15.70 -12.06 -9.28
C ASN A 61 -16.84 -11.84 -8.27
N HIS A 62 -16.54 -11.22 -7.13
CA HIS A 62 -17.55 -10.85 -6.15
C HIS A 62 -18.45 -9.72 -6.65
N GLU A 63 -17.88 -8.64 -7.20
CA GLU A 63 -18.62 -7.47 -7.66
C GLU A 63 -19.67 -7.83 -8.71
N THR A 64 -19.30 -8.69 -9.67
CA THR A 64 -20.22 -9.18 -10.71
C THR A 64 -21.35 -10.08 -10.20
N ARG A 65 -21.18 -10.70 -9.03
CA ARG A 65 -22.14 -11.66 -8.44
C ARG A 65 -22.76 -11.16 -7.14
N CYS A 66 -22.43 -9.95 -6.70
CA CYS A 66 -22.84 -9.44 -5.40
C CYS A 66 -24.33 -9.15 -5.40
N THR A 67 -25.10 -9.94 -4.66
CA THR A 67 -26.56 -9.81 -4.57
C THR A 67 -27.00 -8.71 -3.59
N GLY A 68 -26.06 -8.06 -2.89
CA GLY A 68 -26.37 -7.02 -1.89
C GLY A 68 -27.19 -7.50 -0.68
N MET A 69 -27.45 -8.81 -0.58
CA MET A 69 -28.10 -9.38 0.59
C MET A 69 -27.06 -9.58 1.67
N VAL A 70 -27.29 -8.97 2.83
CA VAL A 70 -26.52 -9.25 4.05
C VAL A 70 -26.85 -10.67 4.45
N ASP A 71 -25.93 -11.57 4.14
CA ASP A 71 -26.08 -12.95 4.54
C ASP A 71 -25.67 -13.04 6.01
N ASN A 72 -26.67 -13.04 6.90
CA ASN A 72 -26.48 -13.28 8.32
C ASN A 72 -26.05 -14.74 8.61
N SER A 73 -25.94 -15.59 7.59
CA SER A 73 -25.26 -16.86 7.73
C SER A 73 -23.76 -16.61 7.88
N VAL A 74 -23.34 -16.55 9.14
CA VAL A 74 -21.94 -16.69 9.55
C VAL A 74 -21.44 -18.05 9.06
N GLY A 75 -21.04 -18.09 7.79
CA GLY A 75 -20.45 -19.24 7.13
C GLY A 75 -19.01 -19.38 7.57
N SER A 76 -18.84 -20.10 8.68
CA SER A 76 -17.65 -20.86 9.08
C SER A 76 -16.79 -21.30 7.88
N SER A 77 -15.77 -20.51 7.54
CA SER A 77 -14.60 -20.99 6.80
C SER A 77 -13.38 -20.73 7.67
N ARG A 78 -13.35 -21.44 8.79
CA ARG A 78 -12.08 -21.81 9.41
C ARG A 78 -11.87 -23.26 9.06
N ASP A 79 -11.02 -23.54 8.08
CA ASP A 79 -10.25 -24.78 8.10
C ASP A 79 -9.26 -24.67 9.26
N VAL A 80 -9.77 -24.92 10.47
CA VAL A 80 -8.94 -25.10 11.67
C VAL A 80 -8.29 -26.47 11.51
N ARG A 81 -7.04 -26.49 11.09
CA ARG A 81 -6.15 -27.57 11.50
C ARG A 81 -5.94 -27.43 13.01
N PRO A 82 -6.21 -28.46 13.84
CA PRO A 82 -5.91 -28.38 15.25
C PRO A 82 -4.39 -28.50 15.43
N ALA A 83 -3.74 -27.36 15.66
CA ALA A 83 -2.44 -27.32 16.31
C ALA A 83 -2.66 -26.74 17.70
N GLU A 84 -2.23 -27.52 18.67
CA GLU A 84 -2.57 -27.46 20.06
C GLU A 84 -1.75 -26.36 20.75
N SER A 85 -2.40 -25.70 21.72
CA SER A 85 -1.77 -25.18 22.94
C SER A 85 -1.21 -23.73 22.97
N ALA A 86 -1.81 -23.00 23.93
CA ALA A 86 -1.24 -21.98 24.83
C ALA A 86 -1.53 -20.49 24.58
N GLN A 87 -2.61 -20.03 25.24
CA GLN A 87 -2.69 -18.86 26.13
C GLN A 87 -2.49 -17.42 25.59
N GLY A 88 -3.56 -16.62 25.66
CA GLY A 88 -3.51 -15.16 25.80
C GLY A 88 -4.85 -14.45 25.50
N PRO A 89 -5.42 -13.63 26.41
CA PRO A 89 -6.69 -12.94 26.19
C PRO A 89 -6.55 -11.66 25.33
N GLN A 90 -7.63 -11.36 24.62
CA GLN A 90 -7.81 -10.25 23.67
C GLN A 90 -7.80 -8.86 24.33
N GLY A 91 -7.26 -7.86 23.62
CA GLY A 91 -7.61 -6.46 23.84
C GLY A 91 -6.72 -5.42 23.13
N ARG A 92 -7.13 -4.95 21.94
CA ARG A 92 -6.94 -3.53 21.51
C ARG A 92 -7.69 -3.17 20.21
N GLN A 93 -8.58 -2.19 20.30
CA GLN A 93 -8.97 -1.23 19.25
C GLN A 93 -7.87 -0.15 19.09
N PRO A 94 -7.93 0.88 18.21
CA PRO A 94 -8.37 1.04 16.81
C PRO A 94 -7.14 1.21 15.86
N PRO A 95 -7.23 1.52 14.54
CA PRO A 95 -6.03 1.67 13.71
C PRO A 95 -5.19 2.88 14.14
N GLU A 96 -4.05 2.62 14.76
CA GLU A 96 -3.05 3.63 15.05
C GLU A 96 -2.46 4.13 13.71
N PHE A 97 -2.82 5.36 13.33
CA PHE A 97 -2.12 6.08 12.26
C PHE A 97 -0.61 5.95 12.51
N PRO A 98 0.17 5.39 11.57
CA PRO A 98 1.55 5.06 11.86
C PRO A 98 2.29 6.37 12.12
N ARG A 99 2.71 6.59 13.37
CA ARG A 99 3.45 7.79 13.83
C ARG A 99 4.61 8.15 12.89
N LYS A 100 5.16 7.15 12.19
CA LYS A 100 6.14 7.30 11.12
C LYS A 100 5.65 8.23 9.99
N ARG A 101 4.43 8.06 9.46
CA ARG A 101 3.85 8.94 8.43
C ARG A 101 3.68 10.39 8.92
N LEU A 102 3.24 10.58 10.16
CA LEU A 102 3.12 11.91 10.77
C LEU A 102 4.50 12.58 10.95
N LEU A 103 5.50 11.83 11.42
CA LEU A 103 6.88 12.32 11.55
C LEU A 103 7.49 12.67 10.19
N PHE A 104 7.24 11.87 9.14
CA PHE A 104 7.66 12.19 7.77
C PHE A 104 7.00 13.49 7.28
N THR A 105 5.71 13.70 7.50
CA THR A 105 5.02 14.95 7.12
C THR A 105 5.56 16.17 7.89
N ILE A 106 5.83 16.04 9.19
CA ILE A 106 6.41 17.13 10.00
C ILE A 106 7.84 17.46 9.55
N ALA A 107 8.66 16.45 9.25
CA ALA A 107 10.03 16.65 8.78
C ALA A 107 10.06 17.33 7.39
N ILE A 108 9.21 16.89 6.45
CA ILE A 108 9.15 17.46 5.09
C ILE A 108 8.70 18.92 5.13
N THR A 109 7.66 19.23 5.91
CA THR A 109 7.15 20.60 6.04
C THR A 109 8.17 21.52 6.74
N GLY A 110 8.88 21.04 7.77
CA GLY A 110 9.94 21.78 8.44
C GLY A 110 11.12 22.12 7.52
N ILE A 111 11.61 21.17 6.72
CA ILE A 111 12.72 21.38 5.77
C ILE A 111 12.33 22.43 4.71
N ALA A 112 11.11 22.38 4.19
CA ALA A 112 10.62 23.35 3.21
C ALA A 112 10.59 24.79 3.75
N VAL A 113 10.17 24.97 5.01
CA VAL A 113 10.13 26.28 5.66
C VAL A 113 11.53 26.83 5.93
N ILE A 114 12.46 25.99 6.39
CA ILE A 114 13.86 26.40 6.65
C ILE A 114 14.56 26.82 5.34
N LEU A 115 14.44 26.01 4.28
CA LEU A 115 15.02 26.34 2.98
C LEU A 115 14.38 27.59 2.37
N GLY A 116 13.06 27.73 2.46
CA GLY A 116 12.35 28.92 2.00
C GLY A 116 12.82 30.20 2.72
N SER A 117 13.01 30.12 4.04
CA SER A 117 13.44 31.26 4.86
C SER A 117 14.90 31.67 4.58
N LEU A 118 15.81 30.71 4.38
CA LEU A 118 17.22 30.99 4.05
C LEU A 118 17.38 31.63 2.66
N LEU A 119 16.59 31.16 1.68
CA LEU A 119 16.60 31.74 0.34
C LEU A 119 15.98 33.15 0.32
N PHE A 120 14.98 33.40 1.18
CA PHE A 120 14.37 34.72 1.32
C PHE A 120 15.31 35.70 2.04
N GLN A 121 16.03 35.28 3.09
CA GLN A 121 17.03 36.13 3.76
C GLN A 121 18.20 36.50 2.85
N ARG A 122 18.71 35.57 2.03
CA ARG A 122 19.75 35.90 1.02
C ARG A 122 19.26 36.93 0.00
N LYS A 123 17.98 36.88 -0.40
CA LYS A 123 17.41 37.88 -1.32
C LYS A 123 17.29 39.27 -0.70
N SER A 124 16.96 39.38 0.60
CA SER A 124 16.90 40.68 1.29
C SER A 124 18.29 41.30 1.48
N GLU A 125 19.32 40.51 1.81
CA GLU A 125 20.68 41.04 2.00
C GLU A 125 21.29 41.56 0.69
N THR A 126 21.03 40.90 -0.44
CA THR A 126 21.56 41.31 -1.74
C THR A 126 20.87 42.57 -2.29
N THR A 127 19.68 42.92 -1.78
CA THR A 127 18.90 44.08 -2.24
C THR A 127 19.26 45.37 -1.47
N GLN A 128 19.98 45.28 -0.35
CA GLN A 128 20.34 46.45 0.47
C GLN A 128 21.73 47.05 0.16
N VAL A 129 22.46 46.50 -0.82
CA VAL A 129 23.83 46.95 -1.19
C VAL A 129 23.85 47.66 -2.55
N HIS A 130 22.83 48.47 -2.86
CA HIS A 130 22.88 49.36 -4.03
C HIS A 130 22.27 50.72 -3.72
#